data_AF-A0A1I6FEB7-F1
#
_entry.id   AF-A0A1I6FEB7-F1
#
_cell.length_a   1.000
_cell.length_b   1.000
_cell.length_c   1.000
_cell.angle_alpha   90.00
_cell.angle_beta   90.00
_cell.angle_gamma   90.00
#
_symmetry.space_group_name_H-M   'P 1'
#
loop_
_entity.id
_entity.type
_entity.pdbx_description
1 polymer ?
#
loop_
_entity_poly.entity_id
_entity_poly.type
_entity_poly.pdbx_seq_one_letter_code
_entity_poly.pdbx_strand_id
1 'polypeptide(L)'
;MNRTQVTAVITRGLTKDYGYLGVPGDEWWAEAAGFVDMDEPAVIALRDDNGLRVLVSGIPSARRDTSHRLIRVTLVLAGDDRPDVLRALVRAVLDDGDRDNAGVQLDAVLTGPVVEELLGDRTRPIGELGDAVLDALEPLSSAETGAGPRQDRPGSWVGAVHDEESTARFLGRFDALLAGKADGHALATHQVVSTEGAARAEAALGAGTAVLTLSEQSTVTGVTRLGKAGRPDPRPATKPPTSKVVAVVAILVLVVALVLWLR
;
A
#
# COMPACT_ATOMS: atom_id res chain seq x y z
N MET A 1 21.52 -3.05 -5.70
CA MET A 1 20.54 -2.00 -5.99
C MET A 1 20.34 -2.00 -7.49
N ASN A 2 19.08 -2.07 -7.89
CA ASN A 2 18.66 -2.05 -9.29
C ASN A 2 18.45 -0.60 -9.70
N ARG A 3 18.85 -0.24 -10.92
CA ARG A 3 18.66 1.12 -11.44
C ARG A 3 17.18 1.48 -11.41
N THR A 4 16.83 2.59 -10.75
CA THR A 4 15.49 3.15 -10.77
C THR A 4 15.21 3.70 -12.16
N GLN A 5 14.10 3.26 -12.75
CA GLN A 5 13.67 3.62 -14.09
C GLN A 5 12.16 3.82 -14.06
N VAL A 6 11.67 4.84 -14.76
CA VAL A 6 10.27 4.89 -15.17
C VAL A 6 10.14 3.91 -16.34
N THR A 7 9.26 2.92 -16.25
CA THR A 7 9.02 1.95 -17.33
C THR A 7 7.88 2.41 -18.24
N ALA A 8 6.88 3.06 -17.66
CA ALA A 8 5.80 3.70 -18.39
C ALA A 8 5.20 4.89 -17.62
N VAL A 9 4.56 5.77 -18.38
CA VAL A 9 3.69 6.83 -17.86
C VAL A 9 2.31 6.62 -18.45
N ILE A 10 1.27 6.59 -17.63
CA ILE A 10 -0.12 6.65 -18.12
C ILE A 10 -0.58 8.08 -18.01
N THR A 11 -0.95 8.68 -19.14
CA THR A 11 -1.48 10.04 -19.19
C THR A 11 -2.35 10.22 -20.43
N ARG A 12 -2.91 11.42 -20.59
CA ARG A 12 -3.81 11.78 -21.68
C ARG A 12 -3.19 12.90 -22.53
N GLY A 13 -3.46 12.86 -23.83
CA GLY A 13 -3.23 13.98 -24.75
C GLY A 13 -4.34 15.02 -24.68
N LEU A 14 -4.21 16.09 -25.47
CA LEU A 14 -5.30 17.03 -25.75
C LEU A 14 -6.36 16.40 -26.66
N THR A 15 -5.93 15.58 -27.61
CA THR A 15 -6.78 15.00 -28.68
C THR A 15 -6.90 13.48 -28.61
N LYS A 16 -6.10 12.83 -27.76
CA LYS A 16 -6.08 11.38 -27.57
C LYS A 16 -6.46 11.00 -26.14
N ASP A 17 -7.19 9.90 -25.97
CA ASP A 17 -7.57 9.33 -24.66
C ASP A 17 -6.37 8.80 -23.87
N TYR A 18 -6.60 8.41 -22.61
CA TYR A 18 -5.54 7.87 -21.74
C TYR A 18 -4.84 6.68 -22.38
N GLY A 19 -3.51 6.68 -22.27
CA GLY A 19 -2.66 5.63 -22.80
C GLY A 19 -1.28 5.65 -22.18
N TYR A 20 -0.49 4.64 -22.55
CA TYR A 20 0.89 4.50 -22.13
C TYR A 20 1.82 5.38 -22.99
N LEU A 21 2.74 6.07 -22.33
CA LEU A 21 4.02 6.50 -22.87
C LEU A 21 5.05 5.48 -22.42
N GLY A 22 5.71 4.80 -23.35
CA GLY A 22 6.61 3.70 -23.03
C GLY A 22 5.96 2.32 -23.12
N VAL A 23 6.77 1.29 -22.92
CA VAL A 23 6.33 -0.10 -22.81
C VAL A 23 6.24 -0.45 -21.31
N PRO A 24 5.04 -0.67 -20.75
CA PRO A 24 4.88 -0.95 -19.31
C PRO A 24 5.62 -2.20 -18.81
N GLY A 25 6.05 -3.06 -19.74
CA GLY A 25 6.60 -4.38 -19.42
C GLY A 25 5.47 -5.31 -18.99
N ASP A 26 5.72 -6.10 -17.95
CA ASP A 26 4.67 -6.87 -17.27
C ASP A 26 3.81 -5.93 -16.43
N GLU A 27 2.48 -6.01 -16.59
CA GLU A 27 1.51 -5.28 -15.75
C GLU A 27 1.42 -5.93 -14.36
N TRP A 28 2.52 -5.94 -13.62
CA TRP A 28 2.65 -6.55 -12.29
C TRP A 28 1.65 -5.97 -11.27
N TRP A 29 1.14 -4.77 -11.53
CA TRP A 29 0.12 -4.10 -10.72
C TRP A 29 -1.31 -4.52 -11.05
N ALA A 30 -1.56 -5.31 -12.09
CA ALA A 30 -2.90 -5.61 -12.59
C ALA A 30 -3.82 -6.24 -11.52
N GLU A 31 -3.28 -7.14 -10.69
CA GLU A 31 -4.05 -7.74 -9.59
C GLU A 31 -4.34 -6.71 -8.48
N ALA A 32 -3.34 -5.89 -8.12
CA ALA A 32 -3.48 -4.84 -7.12
C ALA A 32 -4.39 -3.69 -7.59
N ALA A 33 -4.51 -3.46 -8.89
CA ALA A 33 -5.38 -2.46 -9.49
C ALA A 33 -6.88 -2.74 -9.22
N GLY A 34 -7.25 -3.97 -8.84
CA GLY A 34 -8.62 -4.26 -8.37
C GLY A 34 -8.96 -3.61 -7.02
N PHE A 35 -7.97 -3.04 -6.32
CA PHE A 35 -8.10 -2.38 -5.02
C PHE A 35 -7.66 -0.91 -5.05
N VAL A 36 -7.40 -0.37 -6.24
CA VAL A 36 -6.98 1.01 -6.45
C VAL A 36 -7.82 1.64 -7.55
N ASP A 37 -8.32 2.86 -7.30
CA ASP A 37 -8.84 3.73 -8.36
C ASP A 37 -7.66 4.52 -8.96
N MET A 38 -7.30 4.24 -10.21
CA MET A 38 -6.18 4.92 -10.88
C MET A 38 -6.51 6.36 -11.28
N ASP A 39 -7.79 6.75 -11.29
CA ASP A 39 -8.20 8.14 -11.49
C ASP A 39 -8.11 8.97 -10.19
N GLU A 40 -7.78 8.35 -9.06
CA GLU A 40 -7.54 9.02 -7.78
C GLU A 40 -6.08 8.87 -7.32
N PRO A 41 -5.62 9.71 -6.36
CA PRO A 41 -4.31 9.54 -5.75
C PRO A 41 -4.14 8.13 -5.18
N ALA A 42 -3.07 7.45 -5.59
CA ALA A 42 -2.81 6.10 -5.11
C ALA A 42 -1.36 5.68 -5.22
N VAL A 43 -0.98 4.69 -4.40
CA VAL A 43 0.32 4.01 -4.46
C VAL A 43 0.08 2.50 -4.49
N ILE A 44 0.81 1.81 -5.36
CA ILE A 44 1.03 0.38 -5.30
C ILE A 44 2.54 0.18 -5.27
N ALA A 45 3.09 -0.33 -4.18
CA ALA A 45 4.49 -0.76 -4.12
C ALA A 45 4.54 -2.27 -3.90
N LEU A 46 5.40 -2.94 -4.66
CA LEU A 46 5.66 -4.37 -4.57
C LEU A 46 7.16 -4.59 -4.47
N ARG A 47 7.58 -5.41 -3.52
CA ARG A 47 8.87 -6.10 -3.61
C ARG A 47 8.66 -7.60 -3.62
N ASP A 48 9.31 -8.24 -4.58
CA ASP A 48 9.44 -9.69 -4.73
C ASP A 48 10.84 -10.04 -5.27
N ASP A 49 11.00 -11.25 -5.80
CA ASP A 49 12.24 -11.74 -6.40
C ASP A 49 12.73 -10.90 -7.59
N ASN A 50 11.86 -10.10 -8.21
CA ASN A 50 12.21 -9.20 -9.33
C ASN A 50 12.66 -7.81 -8.85
N GLY A 51 12.65 -7.56 -7.55
CA GLY A 51 13.02 -6.29 -6.93
C GLY A 51 11.84 -5.36 -6.67
N LEU A 52 12.14 -4.11 -6.31
CA LEU A 52 11.10 -3.11 -6.03
C LEU A 52 10.49 -2.61 -7.34
N ARG A 53 9.15 -2.56 -7.36
CA ARG A 53 8.36 -1.87 -8.38
C ARG A 53 7.30 -1.02 -7.70
N VAL A 54 7.04 0.16 -8.27
CA VAL A 54 6.15 1.17 -7.69
C VAL A 54 5.27 1.75 -8.79
N LEU A 55 3.97 1.85 -8.52
CA LEU A 55 3.03 2.61 -9.32
C LEU A 55 2.49 3.74 -8.45
N VAL A 56 2.58 4.97 -8.93
CA VAL A 56 2.02 6.15 -8.28
C VAL A 56 1.00 6.77 -9.22
N SER A 57 -0.25 6.88 -8.78
CA SER A 57 -1.36 7.36 -9.58
C SER A 57 -1.94 8.67 -9.07
N GLY A 58 -2.69 9.33 -9.94
CA GLY A 58 -3.53 10.46 -9.59
C GLY A 58 -2.78 11.79 -9.41
N ILE A 59 -1.54 11.91 -9.91
CA ILE A 59 -0.78 13.16 -9.85
C ILE A 59 -1.42 14.16 -10.82
N PRO A 60 -1.90 15.32 -10.36
CA PRO A 60 -2.59 16.28 -11.22
C PRO A 60 -1.62 16.97 -12.17
N SER A 61 -2.00 17.07 -13.44
CA SER A 61 -1.33 17.93 -14.43
C SER A 61 -2.09 19.26 -14.53
N ALA A 62 -1.39 20.35 -14.80
CA ALA A 62 -1.99 21.63 -15.19
C ALA A 62 -2.73 21.53 -16.54
N ARG A 63 -2.42 20.51 -17.35
CA ARG A 63 -3.12 20.22 -18.61
C ARG A 63 -4.55 19.75 -18.32
N ARG A 64 -5.47 20.14 -19.20
CA ARG A 64 -6.88 19.74 -19.15
C ARG A 64 -7.30 19.11 -20.45
N ASP A 65 -8.25 18.18 -20.37
CA ASP A 65 -8.85 17.59 -21.56
C ASP A 65 -9.83 18.56 -22.25
N THR A 66 -10.41 18.13 -23.36
CA THR A 66 -11.39 18.92 -24.14
C THR A 66 -12.68 19.23 -23.38
N SER A 67 -12.97 18.50 -22.30
CA SER A 67 -14.10 18.73 -21.40
C SER A 67 -13.71 19.53 -20.16
N HIS A 68 -12.52 20.15 -20.16
CA HIS A 68 -11.92 20.89 -19.05
C HIS A 68 -11.67 20.06 -17.78
N ARG A 69 -11.70 18.73 -17.85
CA ARG A 69 -11.33 17.87 -16.73
C ARG A 69 -9.81 17.87 -16.56
N LEU A 70 -9.38 17.77 -15.30
CA LEU A 70 -7.96 17.71 -14.96
C LEU A 70 -7.37 16.40 -15.50
N ILE A 71 -6.27 16.49 -16.24
CA ILE A 71 -5.53 15.30 -16.65
C ILE A 71 -4.71 14.83 -15.44
N ARG A 72 -4.69 13.53 -15.22
CA ARG A 72 -3.86 12.90 -14.19
C ARG A 72 -2.72 12.12 -14.83
N VAL A 73 -1.64 11.98 -14.09
CA VAL A 73 -0.46 11.24 -14.49
C VAL A 73 -0.28 10.08 -13.52
N THR A 74 -0.06 8.89 -14.07
CA THR A 74 0.36 7.71 -13.34
C THR A 74 1.77 7.33 -13.79
N LEU A 75 2.66 7.13 -12.83
CA LEU A 75 4.03 6.69 -13.08
C LEU A 75 4.17 5.22 -12.71
N VAL A 76 4.79 4.44 -13.60
CA VAL A 76 5.19 3.06 -13.34
C VAL A 76 6.71 3.02 -13.27
N LEU A 77 7.24 2.59 -12.12
CA LEU A 77 8.66 2.60 -11.80
C LEU A 77 9.14 1.21 -11.39
N ALA A 78 10.41 0.93 -11.67
CA ALA A 78 11.13 -0.25 -11.20
C ALA A 78 12.53 0.14 -10.71
N GLY A 79 13.08 -0.57 -9.74
CA GLY A 79 14.42 -0.32 -9.19
C GLY A 79 14.43 0.48 -7.88
N ASP A 80 15.58 0.59 -7.26
CA ASP A 80 15.75 1.07 -5.88
C ASP A 80 17.01 1.93 -5.64
N ASP A 81 17.72 2.36 -6.68
CA ASP A 81 18.95 3.17 -6.55
C ASP A 81 18.71 4.69 -6.38
N ARG A 82 17.47 5.18 -6.55
CA ARG A 82 17.05 6.55 -6.21
C ARG A 82 16.03 6.58 -5.06
N PRO A 83 16.45 6.19 -3.84
CA PRO A 83 15.52 5.99 -2.73
C PRO A 83 14.81 7.28 -2.29
N ASP A 84 15.48 8.43 -2.38
CA ASP A 84 14.90 9.70 -1.89
C ASP A 84 13.82 10.24 -2.84
N VAL A 85 14.00 10.11 -4.16
CA VAL A 85 12.96 10.40 -5.16
C VAL A 85 11.74 9.51 -4.96
N LEU A 86 11.95 8.21 -4.76
CA LEU A 86 10.86 7.26 -4.53
C LEU A 86 10.07 7.56 -3.25
N ARG A 87 10.77 7.93 -2.16
CA ARG A 87 10.13 8.36 -0.91
C ARG A 87 9.33 9.64 -1.09
N ALA A 88 9.91 10.63 -1.77
CA ALA A 88 9.25 11.91 -2.01
C ALA A 88 7.97 11.71 -2.84
N LEU A 89 8.04 10.87 -3.88
CA LEU A 89 6.90 10.54 -4.73
C LEU A 89 5.77 9.84 -3.96
N VAL A 90 6.09 8.86 -3.11
CA VAL A 90 5.08 8.17 -2.29
C VAL A 90 4.44 9.12 -1.27
N ARG A 91 5.22 10.04 -0.67
CA ARG A 91 4.68 11.05 0.25
C ARG A 91 3.80 12.06 -0.47
N ALA A 92 4.17 12.47 -1.68
CA ALA A 92 3.39 13.38 -2.48
C ALA A 92 1.99 12.83 -2.79
N VAL A 93 1.74 11.52 -2.73
CA VAL A 93 0.36 11.00 -2.83
C VAL A 93 -0.48 11.35 -1.59
N LEU A 94 0.16 11.40 -0.42
CA LEU A 94 -0.48 11.57 0.89
C LEU A 94 -0.71 13.03 1.27
N ASP A 95 -0.07 13.97 0.57
CA ASP A 95 -0.22 15.42 0.80
C ASP A 95 -0.56 16.13 -0.51
N ASP A 96 -1.66 16.89 -0.51
CA ASP A 96 -2.17 17.53 -1.72
C ASP A 96 -1.21 18.58 -2.30
N GLY A 97 -0.49 19.32 -1.44
CA GLY A 97 0.44 20.37 -1.88
C GLY A 97 1.69 19.78 -2.51
N ASP A 98 2.25 18.73 -1.92
CA ASP A 98 3.37 17.98 -2.51
C ASP A 98 2.95 17.29 -3.81
N ARG A 99 1.70 16.79 -3.89
CA ARG A 99 1.14 16.21 -5.11
C ARG A 99 1.05 17.21 -6.24
N ASP A 100 0.53 18.41 -5.96
CA ASP A 100 0.42 19.48 -6.93
C ASP A 100 1.80 19.93 -7.41
N ASN A 101 2.77 20.04 -6.50
CA ASN A 101 4.15 20.35 -6.85
C ASN A 101 4.77 19.28 -7.75
N ALA A 102 4.56 17.98 -7.45
CA ALA A 102 5.00 16.90 -8.32
C ALA A 102 4.37 17.00 -9.73
N GLY A 103 3.09 17.37 -9.81
CA GLY A 103 2.40 17.68 -11.06
C GLY A 103 3.09 18.75 -11.90
N VAL A 104 3.46 19.87 -11.27
CA VAL A 104 4.19 20.96 -11.92
C VAL A 104 5.55 20.50 -12.46
N GLN A 105 6.30 19.70 -11.69
CA GLN A 105 7.57 19.17 -12.15
C GLN A 105 7.40 18.23 -13.35
N LEU A 106 6.39 17.37 -13.31
CA LEU A 106 6.08 16.44 -14.40
C LEU A 106 5.68 17.18 -15.67
N ASP A 107 4.90 18.26 -15.58
CA ASP A 107 4.49 19.04 -16.76
C ASP A 107 5.65 19.77 -17.45
N ALA A 108 6.75 20.02 -16.75
CA ALA A 108 7.95 20.60 -17.35
C ALA A 108 8.60 19.64 -18.37
N VAL A 109 8.43 18.33 -18.21
CA VAL A 109 8.99 17.30 -19.09
C VAL A 109 7.93 16.61 -19.95
N LEU A 110 6.73 16.36 -19.42
CA LEU A 110 5.57 15.77 -20.10
C LEU A 110 4.72 16.85 -20.79
N THR A 111 5.36 17.65 -21.64
CA THR A 111 4.67 18.72 -22.36
C THR A 111 3.59 18.15 -23.29
N GLY A 112 2.55 18.95 -23.57
CA GLY A 112 1.47 18.55 -24.49
C GLY A 112 1.95 17.98 -25.82
N PRO A 113 2.89 18.63 -26.54
CA PRO A 113 3.46 18.10 -27.78
C PRO A 113 4.18 16.76 -27.60
N VAL A 114 4.99 16.60 -26.54
CA VAL A 114 5.71 15.34 -26.26
C VAL A 114 4.72 14.22 -25.98
N VAL A 115 3.69 14.48 -25.17
CA VAL A 115 2.64 13.51 -24.88
C VAL A 115 1.89 13.14 -26.16
N GLU A 116 1.48 14.10 -26.98
CA GLU A 116 0.76 13.82 -28.23
C GLU A 116 1.57 12.99 -29.22
N GLU A 117 2.87 13.26 -29.34
CA GLU A 117 3.78 12.47 -30.18
C GLU A 117 3.85 11.03 -29.71
N LEU A 118 4.03 10.82 -28.40
CA LEU A 118 4.35 9.52 -27.83
C LEU A 118 3.11 8.67 -27.51
N LEU A 119 1.94 9.30 -27.34
CA LEU A 119 0.74 8.59 -26.91
C LEU A 119 0.24 7.63 -27.98
N GLY A 120 0.12 6.36 -27.59
CA GLY A 120 -0.41 5.28 -28.41
C GLY A 120 0.67 4.41 -29.08
N ASP A 121 1.95 4.81 -29.06
CA ASP A 121 3.04 3.94 -29.49
C ASP A 121 3.51 3.04 -28.35
N ARG A 122 2.84 1.90 -28.20
CA ARG A 122 3.13 0.88 -27.17
C ARG A 122 4.37 0.04 -27.46
N THR A 123 5.11 0.34 -28.53
CA THR A 123 6.31 -0.41 -28.91
C THR A 123 7.60 0.32 -28.54
N ARG A 124 7.53 1.63 -28.34
CA ARG A 124 8.67 2.48 -28.00
C ARG A 124 8.93 2.43 -26.48
N PRO A 125 10.13 2.03 -26.04
CA PRO A 125 10.54 2.22 -24.64
C PRO A 125 10.55 3.70 -24.26
N ILE A 126 10.26 4.03 -23.00
CA ILE A 126 10.24 5.43 -22.56
C ILE A 126 11.63 6.10 -22.59
N GLY A 127 12.70 5.32 -22.38
CA GLY A 127 14.09 5.74 -22.59
C GLY A 127 14.46 7.04 -21.86
N GLU A 128 15.07 7.98 -22.59
CA GLU A 128 15.53 9.28 -22.08
C GLU A 128 14.43 10.11 -21.42
N LEU A 129 13.17 9.98 -21.86
CA LEU A 129 12.05 10.67 -21.21
C LEU A 129 11.83 10.14 -19.79
N GLY A 130 12.05 8.84 -19.55
CA GLY A 130 11.95 8.25 -18.23
C GLY A 130 13.03 8.79 -17.28
N ASP A 131 14.26 8.97 -17.77
CA ASP A 131 15.34 9.59 -17.01
C ASP A 131 15.01 11.07 -16.71
N ALA A 132 14.51 11.82 -17.70
CA ALA A 132 14.09 13.21 -17.51
C ALA A 132 12.93 13.36 -16.50
N VAL A 133 12.00 12.41 -16.46
CA VAL A 133 10.93 12.36 -15.44
C VAL A 133 11.52 12.17 -14.04
N LEU A 134 12.48 11.25 -13.86
CA LEU A 134 13.13 11.06 -12.55
C LEU A 134 13.90 12.31 -12.12
N ASP A 135 14.65 12.92 -13.04
CA ASP A 135 15.43 14.12 -12.75
C ASP A 135 14.54 15.33 -12.42
N ALA A 136 13.37 15.45 -13.06
CA ALA A 136 12.38 16.48 -12.73
C ALA A 136 11.78 16.31 -11.33
N LEU A 137 11.72 15.09 -10.80
CA LEU A 137 11.21 14.80 -9.46
C LEU A 137 12.27 14.95 -8.35
N GLU A 138 13.56 15.06 -8.70
CA GLU A 138 14.66 15.23 -7.74
C GLU A 138 14.47 16.41 -6.76
N PRO A 139 13.97 17.59 -7.17
CA PRO A 139 13.72 18.69 -6.22
C PRO A 139 12.74 18.35 -5.08
N LEU A 140 11.85 17.37 -5.28
CA LEU A 140 10.93 16.92 -4.22
C LEU A 140 11.66 16.22 -3.07
N SER A 141 12.81 15.60 -3.33
CA SER A 141 13.60 14.88 -2.32
C SER A 141 14.30 15.82 -1.34
N SER A 142 14.58 17.06 -1.76
CA SER A 142 15.33 18.05 -0.99
C SER A 142 14.49 18.80 0.06
N ALA A 143 13.16 18.68 0.00
CA ALA A 143 12.26 19.31 0.97
C ALA A 143 12.21 18.58 2.34
N GLU A 144 12.91 17.45 2.48
CA GLU A 144 12.85 16.61 3.67
C GLU A 144 13.58 17.23 4.87
N THR A 145 12.82 17.81 5.80
CA THR A 145 13.34 18.17 7.13
C THR A 145 12.42 17.62 8.22
N GLY A 146 12.69 16.40 8.68
CA GLY A 146 12.20 15.92 9.99
C GLY A 146 10.98 15.00 9.96
N ALA A 147 11.22 13.71 9.76
CA ALA A 147 10.33 12.68 10.29
C ALA A 147 11.15 11.79 11.23
N GLY A 148 10.62 11.53 12.43
CA GLY A 148 11.22 10.61 13.39
C GLY A 148 11.36 9.18 12.83
N PRO A 149 11.92 8.24 13.63
CA PRO A 149 12.13 6.87 13.18
C PRO A 149 10.81 6.22 12.73
N ARG A 150 10.73 5.91 11.44
CA ARG A 150 9.61 5.17 10.84
C ARG A 150 9.86 3.69 11.00
N GLN A 151 8.99 3.01 11.73
CA GLN A 151 9.10 1.58 11.93
C GLN A 151 7.97 0.87 11.20
N ASP A 152 8.33 0.00 10.26
CA ASP A 152 7.39 -0.96 9.69
C ASP A 152 6.76 -1.82 10.79
N ARG A 153 5.53 -2.26 10.54
CA ARG A 153 4.85 -3.30 11.30
C ARG A 153 4.85 -4.60 10.47
N PRO A 154 5.50 -5.68 10.95
CA PRO A 154 5.53 -6.95 10.22
C PRO A 154 4.15 -7.54 9.94
N GLY A 155 4.04 -8.23 8.81
CA GLY A 155 2.80 -8.89 8.36
C GLY A 155 1.82 -7.95 7.65
N SER A 156 0.59 -8.41 7.47
CA SER A 156 -0.46 -7.66 6.78
C SER A 156 -1.26 -6.79 7.76
N TRP A 157 -1.61 -5.58 7.34
CA TRP A 157 -2.35 -4.62 8.17
C TRP A 157 -3.08 -3.57 7.33
N VAL A 158 -4.05 -2.90 7.94
CA VAL A 158 -4.76 -1.74 7.38
C VAL A 158 -4.74 -0.58 8.36
N GLY A 159 -4.62 0.65 7.87
CA GLY A 159 -4.72 1.88 8.64
C GLY A 159 -5.30 3.01 7.80
N ALA A 160 -5.62 4.15 8.41
CA ALA A 160 -6.24 5.30 7.73
C ALA A 160 -5.28 6.50 7.65
N VAL A 161 -5.33 7.28 6.57
CA VAL A 161 -4.40 8.40 6.33
C VAL A 161 -4.46 9.49 7.40
N HIS A 162 -5.64 9.70 8.00
CA HIS A 162 -5.85 10.69 9.07
C HIS A 162 -5.28 10.26 10.43
N ASP A 163 -4.81 9.02 10.55
CA ASP A 163 -4.10 8.52 11.73
C ASP A 163 -2.58 8.62 11.50
N GLU A 164 -1.92 9.53 12.22
CA GLU A 164 -0.49 9.79 12.06
C GLU A 164 0.38 8.53 12.25
N GLU A 165 -0.02 7.64 13.15
CA GLU A 165 0.67 6.35 13.32
C GLU A 165 0.53 5.50 12.05
N SER A 166 -0.68 5.32 11.51
CA SER A 166 -0.92 4.57 10.27
C SER A 166 -0.10 5.11 9.10
N THR A 167 -0.04 6.42 8.93
CA THR A 167 0.78 7.06 7.90
C THR A 167 2.27 6.82 8.13
N ALA A 168 2.76 6.95 9.36
CA ALA A 168 4.16 6.64 9.69
C ALA A 168 4.50 5.16 9.47
N ARG A 169 3.58 4.23 9.77
CA ARG A 169 3.73 2.80 9.50
C ARG A 169 3.72 2.50 8.01
N PHE A 170 2.88 3.17 7.22
CA PHE A 170 2.84 3.00 5.77
C PHE A 170 4.17 3.40 5.13
N LEU A 171 4.67 4.59 5.49
CA LEU A 171 5.98 5.06 5.04
C LEU A 171 7.10 4.13 5.53
N GLY A 172 7.02 3.63 6.77
CA GLY A 172 7.96 2.64 7.29
C GLY A 172 7.94 1.32 6.52
N ARG A 173 6.76 0.83 6.11
CA ARG A 173 6.62 -0.34 5.24
C ARG A 173 7.25 -0.07 3.88
N PHE A 174 6.96 1.09 3.26
CA PHE A 174 7.57 1.46 2.00
C PHE A 174 9.10 1.52 2.10
N ASP A 175 9.64 2.10 3.18
CA ASP A 175 11.09 2.12 3.45
C ASP A 175 11.67 0.71 3.62
N ALA A 176 10.94 -0.21 4.25
CA ALA A 176 11.34 -1.61 4.38
C ALA A 176 11.35 -2.36 3.03
N LEU A 177 10.33 -2.14 2.19
CA LEU A 177 10.31 -2.63 0.81
C LEU A 177 11.48 -2.03 0.04
N LEU A 178 11.67 -0.71 0.05
CA LEU A 178 12.75 -0.03 -0.66
C LEU A 178 14.13 -0.57 -0.27
N ALA A 179 14.37 -0.79 1.02
CA ALA A 179 15.63 -1.32 1.55
C ALA A 179 15.81 -2.84 1.38
N GLY A 180 14.83 -3.57 0.82
CA GLY A 180 14.88 -5.04 0.70
C GLY A 180 14.81 -5.78 2.04
N LYS A 181 14.22 -5.14 3.06
CA LYS A 181 14.04 -5.72 4.41
C LYS A 181 12.68 -6.38 4.59
N ALA A 182 11.77 -6.17 3.65
CA ALA A 182 10.46 -6.77 3.58
C ALA A 182 10.09 -7.07 2.13
N ASP A 183 9.22 -8.06 1.95
CA ASP A 183 8.59 -8.40 0.68
C ASP A 183 7.06 -8.20 0.81
N GLY A 184 6.37 -8.21 -0.33
CA GLY A 184 4.92 -8.05 -0.43
C GLY A 184 4.50 -6.65 -0.87
N HIS A 185 3.30 -6.25 -0.48
CA HIS A 185 2.61 -5.08 -1.01
C HIS A 185 2.47 -3.94 0.00
N ALA A 186 2.57 -2.71 -0.48
CA ALA A 186 2.07 -1.53 0.20
C ALA A 186 1.12 -0.75 -0.72
N LEU A 187 -0.13 -0.60 -0.30
CA LEU A 187 -1.18 0.10 -1.04
C LEU A 187 -1.61 1.37 -0.31
N ALA A 188 -1.64 2.51 -0.99
CA ALA A 188 -2.39 3.69 -0.54
C ALA A 188 -3.55 3.91 -1.51
N THR A 189 -4.80 3.92 -1.04
CA THR A 189 -5.98 3.86 -1.93
C THR A 189 -7.24 4.47 -1.32
N HIS A 190 -8.08 5.07 -2.17
CA HIS A 190 -9.45 5.49 -1.81
C HIS A 190 -10.48 4.35 -1.91
N GLN A 191 -10.18 3.27 -2.62
CA GLN A 191 -11.15 2.21 -2.93
C GLN A 191 -11.37 1.23 -1.78
N VAL A 192 -10.34 1.00 -0.96
CA VAL A 192 -10.45 0.17 0.24
C VAL A 192 -10.75 1.07 1.43
N VAL A 193 -11.96 0.96 1.99
CA VAL A 193 -12.46 1.84 3.07
C VAL A 193 -12.77 1.10 4.39
N SER A 194 -12.49 -0.20 4.44
CA SER A 194 -12.80 -1.04 5.60
C SER A 194 -11.79 -2.18 5.79
N THR A 195 -11.76 -2.73 7.01
CA THR A 195 -10.94 -3.90 7.34
C THR A 195 -11.31 -5.13 6.50
N GLU A 196 -12.58 -5.31 6.16
CA GLU A 196 -13.02 -6.39 5.27
C GLU A 196 -12.48 -6.19 3.85
N GLY A 197 -12.55 -4.97 3.32
CA GLY A 197 -11.97 -4.65 2.01
C GLY A 197 -10.47 -4.93 1.97
N ALA A 198 -9.75 -4.56 3.04
CA ALA A 198 -8.32 -4.82 3.15
C ALA A 198 -8.00 -6.31 3.34
N ALA A 199 -8.85 -7.07 4.04
CA ALA A 199 -8.71 -8.53 4.12
C ALA A 199 -8.92 -9.20 2.76
N ARG A 200 -9.80 -8.67 1.89
CA ARG A 200 -9.91 -9.13 0.49
C ARG A 200 -8.66 -8.81 -0.32
N ALA A 201 -8.07 -7.64 -0.11
CA ALA A 201 -6.78 -7.28 -0.73
C ALA A 201 -5.66 -8.23 -0.30
N GLU A 202 -5.53 -8.53 1.00
CA GLU A 202 -4.60 -9.55 1.49
C GLU A 202 -4.86 -10.93 0.89
N ALA A 203 -6.12 -11.34 0.78
CA ALA A 203 -6.47 -12.66 0.24
C ALA A 203 -6.07 -12.82 -1.24
N ALA A 204 -6.14 -11.74 -2.02
CA ALA A 204 -5.70 -11.73 -3.43
C ALA A 204 -4.17 -11.60 -3.53
N LEU A 205 -3.60 -10.57 -2.89
CA LEU A 205 -2.20 -10.17 -3.06
C LEU A 205 -1.20 -10.94 -2.19
N GLY A 206 -1.70 -11.72 -1.23
CA GLY A 206 -0.90 -12.52 -0.32
C GLY A 206 -0.49 -11.83 0.97
N ALA A 207 0.30 -12.57 1.76
CA ALA A 207 0.80 -12.10 3.06
C ALA A 207 1.78 -10.92 2.90
N GLY A 208 1.85 -10.07 3.93
CA GLY A 208 2.71 -8.89 3.89
C GLY A 208 2.09 -7.69 3.19
N THR A 209 0.77 -7.72 2.97
CA THR A 209 0.00 -6.62 2.37
C THR A 209 -0.34 -5.55 3.42
N ALA A 210 0.22 -4.37 3.26
CA ALA A 210 -0.11 -3.17 4.03
C ALA A 210 -1.06 -2.27 3.22
N VAL A 211 -2.16 -1.83 3.83
CA VAL A 211 -3.14 -0.95 3.18
C VAL A 211 -3.32 0.32 3.99
N LEU A 212 -3.06 1.48 3.39
CA LEU A 212 -3.43 2.78 3.90
C LEU A 212 -4.67 3.27 3.13
N THR A 213 -5.77 3.48 3.83
CA THR A 213 -6.97 4.06 3.22
C THR A 213 -6.89 5.58 3.22
N LEU A 214 -7.05 6.15 2.02
CA LEU A 214 -7.02 7.59 1.76
C LEU A 214 -8.42 8.22 1.79
N SER A 215 -9.47 7.40 1.93
CA SER A 215 -10.85 7.87 1.86
C SER A 215 -11.31 8.45 3.20
N GLU A 216 -11.97 9.61 3.15
CA GLU A 216 -12.67 10.20 4.29
C GLU A 216 -13.82 9.30 4.81
N GLN A 217 -14.30 8.39 3.96
CA GLN A 217 -15.35 7.43 4.32
C GLN A 217 -14.79 6.17 5.00
N SER A 218 -13.48 6.16 5.31
CA SER A 218 -12.84 5.06 6.01
C SER A 218 -13.54 4.75 7.34
N THR A 219 -13.80 3.47 7.56
CA THR A 219 -14.26 2.93 8.85
C THR A 219 -13.12 2.37 9.69
N VAL A 220 -11.89 2.40 9.18
CA VAL A 220 -10.70 1.89 9.86
C VAL A 220 -10.19 2.94 10.83
N THR A 221 -9.95 2.54 12.08
CA THR A 221 -9.36 3.38 13.12
C THR A 221 -8.03 2.79 13.59
N GLY A 222 -6.98 3.62 13.59
CA GLY A 222 -5.62 3.17 13.90
C GLY A 222 -5.11 2.05 12.98
N VAL A 223 -4.06 1.36 13.43
CA VAL A 223 -3.44 0.25 12.69
C VAL A 223 -4.06 -1.09 13.11
N THR A 224 -4.82 -1.71 12.21
CA THR A 224 -5.47 -3.01 12.41
C THR A 224 -4.72 -4.11 11.66
N ARG A 225 -4.35 -5.20 12.34
CA ARG A 225 -3.69 -6.35 11.72
C ARG A 225 -4.70 -7.16 10.88
N LEU A 226 -4.28 -7.59 9.69
CA LEU A 226 -5.03 -8.50 8.82
C LEU A 226 -4.57 -9.97 9.02
N GLY A 227 -5.30 -10.92 8.44
CA GLY A 227 -5.15 -12.35 8.68
C GLY A 227 -6.02 -12.87 9.83
N LYS A 228 -6.06 -14.20 10.03
CA LYS A 228 -6.84 -14.82 11.11
C LYS A 228 -6.56 -14.07 12.41
N ALA A 229 -7.57 -13.33 12.90
CA ALA A 229 -7.63 -12.87 14.29
C ALA A 229 -7.03 -14.00 15.10
N GLY A 230 -5.87 -13.72 15.72
CA GLY A 230 -5.05 -14.75 16.32
C GLY A 230 -5.99 -15.74 16.98
N ARG A 231 -5.92 -17.02 16.56
CA ARG A 231 -6.70 -18.12 17.12
C ARG A 231 -7.00 -17.73 18.57
N PRO A 232 -8.27 -17.37 18.90
CA PRO A 232 -8.57 -16.50 20.04
C PRO A 232 -7.71 -16.97 21.17
N ASP A 233 -6.82 -16.09 21.66
CA ASP A 233 -5.84 -16.39 22.71
C ASP A 233 -6.50 -17.39 23.64
N PRO A 234 -6.08 -18.68 23.65
CA PRO A 234 -6.92 -19.78 24.09
C PRO A 234 -7.49 -19.34 25.41
N ARG A 235 -8.81 -19.04 25.44
CA ARG A 235 -9.52 -18.51 26.61
C ARG A 235 -8.87 -19.19 27.79
N PRO A 236 -8.20 -18.47 28.72
CA PRO A 236 -7.30 -19.08 29.70
C PRO A 236 -8.03 -20.30 30.20
N ALA A 237 -7.53 -21.49 29.82
CA ALA A 237 -8.33 -22.70 29.83
C ALA A 237 -9.00 -22.72 31.20
N THR A 238 -10.33 -22.52 31.24
CA THR A 238 -11.06 -22.56 32.50
C THR A 238 -10.68 -23.90 33.05
N LYS A 239 -9.80 -23.90 34.07
CA LYS A 239 -9.25 -25.11 34.63
C LYS A 239 -10.48 -26.00 34.84
N PRO A 240 -10.52 -27.20 34.24
CA PRO A 240 -11.64 -28.10 34.53
C PRO A 240 -11.74 -28.15 36.05
N PRO A 241 -12.95 -27.98 36.63
CA PRO A 241 -13.11 -27.97 38.07
C PRO A 241 -12.35 -29.17 38.60
N THR A 242 -11.28 -28.89 39.35
CA THR A 242 -10.34 -29.90 39.80
C THR A 242 -11.13 -31.03 40.43
N SER A 243 -10.91 -32.25 39.94
CA SER A 243 -11.55 -33.52 40.31
C SER A 243 -11.53 -33.87 41.80
N LYS A 244 -11.01 -32.99 42.65
CA LYS A 244 -11.02 -33.12 44.11
C LYS A 244 -12.44 -33.03 44.70
N VAL A 245 -13.38 -32.31 44.09
CA VAL A 245 -14.75 -32.22 44.62
C VAL A 245 -15.54 -33.53 44.40
N VAL A 246 -15.37 -34.19 43.24
CA VAL A 246 -16.05 -35.46 42.95
C VAL A 246 -15.48 -36.60 43.82
N ALA A 247 -14.17 -36.61 44.08
CA ALA A 247 -13.56 -37.61 44.96
C ALA A 247 -14.05 -37.50 46.42
N VAL A 248 -14.21 -36.29 46.95
CA VAL A 248 -14.70 -36.10 48.32
C VAL A 248 -16.16 -36.54 48.45
N VAL A 249 -17.02 -36.22 47.48
CA VAL A 249 -18.43 -36.66 47.50
C VAL A 249 -18.54 -38.18 47.40
N ALA A 250 -17.75 -38.82 46.52
CA ALA A 250 -17.76 -40.28 46.38
C ALA A 250 -17.31 -41.00 47.67
N ILE A 251 -16.28 -40.49 48.35
CA ILE A 251 -15.83 -41.03 49.64
C ILE A 251 -16.90 -40.87 50.70
N LEU A 252 -17.57 -39.71 50.77
CA LEU A 252 -18.61 -39.45 51.76
C LEU A 252 -19.83 -40.37 51.57
N VAL A 253 -20.25 -40.60 50.33
CA VAL A 253 -21.32 -41.56 50.00
C VAL A 253 -20.92 -42.98 50.41
N LEU A 254 -19.67 -43.38 50.17
CA LEU A 254 -19.19 -44.72 50.51
C LEU A 254 -19.12 -44.94 52.04
N VAL A 255 -18.71 -43.92 52.80
CA VAL A 255 -18.71 -43.98 54.28
C VAL A 255 -20.13 -44.07 54.82
N VAL A 256 -21.07 -43.29 54.30
CA VAL A 256 -22.48 -43.36 54.72
C VAL A 256 -23.09 -44.72 54.41
N ALA A 257 -22.83 -45.27 53.22
CA ALA A 257 -23.29 -46.61 52.85
C ALA A 257 -22.72 -47.70 53.78
N LEU A 258 -21.45 -47.60 54.16
CA LEU A 258 -20.81 -48.55 55.08
C LEU A 258 -21.41 -48.49 56.50
N VAL A 259 -21.66 -47.28 57.01
CA VAL A 259 -22.29 -47.09 58.33
C VAL A 259 -23.72 -47.62 58.36
N LEU A 260 -24.48 -47.45 57.28
CA LEU A 260 -25.82 -48.02 57.16
C LEU A 260 -25.82 -49.55 57.03
N TRP A 261 -24.79 -50.15 56.42
CA TRP A 261 -24.68 -51.60 56.30
C TRP A 261 -24.27 -52.30 57.61
N LEU A 262 -23.53 -51.61 58.48
CA LEU A 262 -23.05 -52.13 59.77
C LEU A 262 -24.06 -51.97 60.92
N ARG A 263 -25.21 -51.32 60.70
CA ARG A 263 -26.33 -51.23 61.65
C ARG A 263 -27.39 -52.26 61.36
#